data_AF-A0A1Z5R6X7-F1
#
_entry.id   AF-A0A1Z5R6X7-F1
#
_cell.length_a   1.000
_cell.length_b   1.000
_cell.length_c   1.000
_cell.angle_alpha   90.00
_cell.angle_beta   90.00
_cell.angle_gamma   90.00
#
_symmetry.space_group_name_H-M   'P 1'
#
loop_
_entity.id
_entity.type
_entity.pdbx_description
1 polymer ?
#
loop_
_entity_poly.entity_id
_entity_poly.type
_entity_poly.pdbx_seq_one_letter_code
_entity_poly.pdbx_strand_id
1 'polypeptide(L)'
;GPDPVDLETGLPLIVCQSCKDVRLIALTSTRQNSCGKRFFKCPRNKEKDPTSCRSYYFQADYETLLRGIGKIGLPRETTPARTQSLHSLAQTRTPDASLPEQIDDIRKKIIELSGRVSTLSTQGSLTTVLISCILTMVFLVATIVAILAALVYFVVANK
;
A
#
# COMPACT_ATOMS: atom_id res chain seq x y z
N GLY A 1 18.60 -20.06 9.31
CA GLY A 1 17.89 -19.48 10.46
C GLY A 1 16.40 -19.50 10.22
N PRO A 2 15.56 -19.37 11.26
CA PRO A 2 14.11 -19.28 11.10
C PRO A 2 13.74 -18.05 10.26
N ASP A 3 12.63 -18.15 9.53
CA ASP A 3 12.12 -17.03 8.74
C ASP A 3 11.62 -15.92 9.71
N PRO A 4 11.89 -14.63 9.44
CA PRO A 4 11.28 -13.54 10.18
C PRO A 4 9.76 -13.66 10.11
N VAL A 5 9.05 -13.23 11.15
CA VAL A 5 7.58 -13.26 11.21
C VAL A 5 7.01 -11.86 11.15
N ASP A 6 5.86 -11.71 10.51
CA ASP A 6 5.05 -10.52 10.63
C ASP A 6 4.42 -10.47 12.03
N LEU A 7 4.59 -9.36 12.75
CA LEU A 7 4.14 -9.24 14.15
C LEU A 7 2.60 -9.17 14.28
N GLU A 8 1.91 -8.68 13.25
CA GLU A 8 0.45 -8.54 13.28
C GLU A 8 -0.25 -9.89 13.07
N THR A 9 0.23 -10.70 12.13
CA THR A 9 -0.41 -11.96 11.74
C THR A 9 0.28 -13.21 12.31
N GLY A 10 1.53 -13.09 12.78
CA GLY A 10 2.37 -14.22 13.16
C GLY A 10 2.85 -15.06 11.98
N LEU A 11 2.56 -14.65 10.73
CA LEU A 11 2.91 -15.44 9.55
C LEU A 11 4.39 -15.22 9.16
N PRO A 12 5.11 -16.29 8.78
CA PRO A 12 6.50 -16.17 8.34
C PRO A 12 6.61 -15.39 7.04
N LEU A 13 7.66 -14.58 6.91
CA LEU A 13 8.04 -13.82 5.72
C LEU A 13 9.06 -14.64 4.91
N ILE A 14 8.54 -15.55 4.09
CA ILE A 14 9.34 -16.46 3.28
C ILE A 14 10.11 -15.72 2.19
N VAL A 15 11.13 -16.37 1.64
CA VAL A 15 11.79 -15.93 0.41
C VAL A 15 10.78 -15.98 -0.74
N CYS A 16 10.72 -14.91 -1.53
CA CYS A 16 9.88 -14.83 -2.72
C CYS A 16 10.24 -15.97 -3.68
N GLN A 17 9.26 -16.81 -4.02
CA GLN A 17 9.48 -17.99 -4.87
C GLN A 17 9.88 -17.62 -6.31
N SER A 18 9.48 -16.42 -6.78
CA SER A 18 9.84 -15.92 -8.11
C SER A 18 11.24 -15.33 -8.15
N CYS A 19 11.61 -14.48 -7.19
CA CYS A 19 12.92 -13.81 -7.18
C CYS A 19 14.04 -14.64 -6.52
N LYS A 20 13.69 -15.53 -5.58
CA LYS A 20 14.58 -16.47 -4.87
C LYS A 20 15.68 -15.85 -3.99
N ASP A 21 15.74 -14.53 -3.87
CA ASP A 21 16.79 -13.82 -3.13
C ASP A 21 16.26 -12.79 -2.12
N VAL A 22 15.04 -12.31 -2.29
CA VAL A 22 14.40 -11.33 -1.41
C VAL A 22 13.22 -11.95 -0.66
N ARG A 23 13.03 -11.55 0.60
CA ARG A 23 11.89 -11.96 1.42
C ARG A 23 10.65 -11.15 1.07
N LEU A 24 9.48 -11.77 1.24
CA LEU A 24 8.21 -11.05 1.16
C LEU A 24 8.09 -10.07 2.33
N ILE A 25 7.34 -9.00 2.11
CA ILE A 25 6.99 -8.01 3.13
C ILE A 25 5.49 -8.07 3.39
N ALA A 26 5.09 -7.81 4.63
CA ALA A 26 3.70 -7.66 5.03
C ALA A 26 3.34 -6.16 5.11
N LEU A 27 2.17 -5.81 4.59
CA LEU A 27 1.66 -4.44 4.57
C LEU A 27 0.15 -4.46 4.82
N THR A 28 -0.38 -3.35 5.33
CA THR A 28 -1.81 -3.12 5.46
C THR A 28 -2.28 -2.23 4.32
N SER A 29 -3.34 -2.64 3.62
CA SER A 29 -3.88 -1.88 2.51
C SER A 29 -4.60 -0.62 2.99
N THR A 30 -4.37 0.48 2.28
CA THR A 30 -5.04 1.77 2.46
C THR A 30 -6.05 2.06 1.35
N ARG A 31 -6.26 1.12 0.41
CA ARG A 31 -7.22 1.30 -0.69
C ARG A 31 -8.64 1.18 -0.17
N GLN A 32 -9.56 1.99 -0.68
CA GLN A 32 -10.96 2.04 -0.23
C GLN A 32 -11.62 0.65 -0.12
N ASN A 33 -11.46 -0.20 -1.14
CA ASN A 33 -12.11 -1.53 -1.19
C ASN A 33 -11.42 -2.62 -0.35
N SER A 34 -10.21 -2.37 0.13
CA SER A 34 -9.44 -3.34 0.92
C SER A 34 -8.78 -2.69 2.13
N CYS A 35 -9.30 -1.57 2.60
CA CYS A 35 -8.72 -0.79 3.68
C CYS A 35 -8.63 -1.64 4.95
N GLY A 36 -7.47 -1.62 5.60
CA GLY A 36 -7.20 -2.43 6.79
C GLY A 36 -6.87 -3.90 6.51
N LYS A 37 -7.01 -4.41 5.27
CA LYS A 37 -6.64 -5.80 4.96
C LYS A 37 -5.13 -5.96 4.86
N ARG A 38 -4.60 -7.00 5.50
CA ARG A 38 -3.19 -7.39 5.39
C ARG A 38 -2.92 -8.10 4.06
N PHE A 39 -1.78 -7.81 3.46
CA PHE A 39 -1.29 -8.46 2.25
C PHE A 39 0.23 -8.64 2.29
N PHE A 40 0.70 -9.62 1.54
CA PHE A 40 2.11 -10.01 1.45
C PHE A 40 2.57 -9.87 0.01
N LYS A 41 3.68 -9.16 -0.22
CA LYS A 41 4.20 -8.97 -1.58
C LYS A 41 5.71 -9.02 -1.64
N CYS A 42 6.24 -9.27 -2.83
CA CYS A 42 7.66 -9.08 -3.09
C CYS A 42 7.99 -7.57 -3.06
N PRO A 43 9.09 -7.14 -2.43
CA PRO A 43 9.56 -5.75 -2.49
C PRO A 43 9.80 -5.25 -3.92
N ARG A 44 10.14 -6.17 -4.84
CA ARG A 44 10.33 -5.87 -6.27
C ARG A 44 9.04 -5.85 -7.07
N ASN A 45 7.88 -6.10 -6.46
CA ASN A 45 6.60 -5.95 -7.14
C ASN A 45 6.26 -4.46 -7.22
N LYS A 46 6.24 -3.92 -8.44
CA LYS A 46 5.91 -2.54 -8.76
C LYS A 46 4.65 -2.54 -9.62
N GLU A 47 3.55 -2.00 -9.08
CA GLU A 47 2.21 -2.11 -9.69
C GLU A 47 2.16 -1.67 -11.16
N LYS A 48 2.86 -0.58 -11.51
CA LYS A 48 2.87 0.00 -12.86
C LYS A 48 3.93 -0.59 -13.79
N ASP A 49 4.80 -1.45 -13.30
CA ASP A 49 5.90 -2.01 -14.08
C ASP A 49 5.60 -3.47 -14.44
N PRO A 50 5.38 -3.77 -15.74
CA PRO A 50 5.02 -5.10 -16.18
C PRO A 50 6.15 -6.13 -16.05
N THR A 51 7.39 -5.67 -16.01
CA THR A 51 8.60 -6.52 -15.88
C THR A 51 8.92 -6.85 -14.44
N SER A 52 8.26 -6.18 -13.50
CA SER A 52 8.48 -6.37 -12.07
C SER A 52 7.90 -7.69 -11.55
N CYS A 53 8.41 -8.15 -10.40
CA CYS A 53 7.93 -9.38 -9.79
C CYS A 53 6.41 -9.29 -9.51
N ARG A 54 5.65 -10.35 -9.80
CA ARG A 54 4.19 -10.35 -9.60
C ARG A 54 3.74 -10.96 -8.29
N SER A 55 4.64 -11.51 -7.46
CA SER A 55 4.27 -12.12 -6.18
C SER A 55 3.55 -11.12 -5.28
N TYR A 56 2.28 -11.40 -5.02
CA TYR A 56 1.35 -10.64 -4.22
C TYR A 56 0.25 -11.59 -3.76
N TYR A 57 -0.09 -11.53 -2.47
CA TYR A 57 -1.10 -12.40 -1.87
C TYR A 57 -1.84 -11.61 -0.80
N PHE A 58 -3.17 -11.68 -0.79
CA PHE A 58 -3.90 -11.32 0.44
C PHE A 58 -3.64 -12.39 1.51
N GLN A 59 -3.86 -12.05 2.78
CA GLN A 59 -3.53 -12.94 3.90
C GLN A 59 -4.04 -14.38 3.72
N ALA A 60 -5.30 -14.57 3.31
CA ALA A 60 -5.88 -15.90 3.11
C ALA A 60 -5.15 -16.73 2.03
N ASP A 61 -4.79 -16.09 0.90
CA ASP A 61 -4.03 -16.74 -0.17
C ASP A 61 -2.61 -17.06 0.29
N TYR A 62 -2.04 -16.16 1.11
CA TYR A 62 -0.71 -16.34 1.65
C TYR A 62 -0.66 -17.52 2.63
N GLU A 63 -1.63 -17.67 3.52
CA GLU A 63 -1.74 -18.83 4.38
C GLU A 63 -1.89 -20.13 3.58
N THR A 64 -2.67 -20.10 2.51
CA THR A 64 -2.82 -21.25 1.62
C THR A 64 -1.51 -21.63 0.95
N LEU A 65 -0.75 -20.64 0.48
CA LEU A 65 0.62 -20.83 -0.01
C LEU A 65 1.51 -21.47 1.07
N LEU A 66 1.51 -20.92 2.29
CA LEU A 66 2.33 -21.38 3.40
C LEU A 66 1.99 -22.82 3.82
N ARG A 67 0.71 -23.18 3.82
CA ARG A 67 0.25 -24.56 4.05
C ARG A 67 0.79 -25.49 2.97
N GLY A 68 0.69 -25.09 1.70
CA GLY A 68 1.17 -25.88 0.57
C GLY A 68 2.67 -26.17 0.61
N ILE A 69 3.47 -25.28 1.20
CA ILE A 69 4.92 -25.47 1.37
C ILE A 69 5.32 -25.96 2.78
N GLY A 70 4.36 -26.35 3.62
CA GLY A 70 4.62 -26.88 4.96
C GLY A 70 5.21 -25.89 5.96
N LYS A 71 5.03 -24.58 5.73
CA LYS A 71 5.54 -23.51 6.62
C LYS A 71 4.61 -23.21 7.79
N ILE A 72 3.34 -23.55 7.67
CA ILE A 72 2.35 -23.51 8.75
C ILE A 72 1.52 -24.80 8.72
N GLY A 73 1.02 -25.23 9.88
CA GLY A 73 0.19 -26.43 9.98
C GLY A 73 -1.12 -26.32 9.20
N LEU A 74 -1.72 -27.46 8.86
CA LEU A 74 -3.09 -27.51 8.33
C LEU A 74 -4.08 -26.92 9.35
N PRO A 75 -5.20 -26.34 8.91
CA PRO A 75 -6.21 -25.83 9.82
C PRO A 75 -6.66 -26.97 10.72
N ARG A 76 -6.54 -26.78 12.03
CA ARG A 76 -7.15 -27.68 13.01
C ARG A 76 -8.65 -27.49 12.87
N GLU A 77 -9.36 -28.53 12.44
CA GLU A 77 -10.82 -28.53 12.35
C GLU A 77 -11.42 -28.03 13.68
N THR A 78 -12.27 -27.02 13.58
CA THR A 78 -13.09 -26.48 14.65
C THR A 78 -13.92 -27.59 15.28
N THR A 79 -13.54 -28.03 16.48
CA THR A 79 -14.42 -28.79 17.39
C THR A 79 -14.86 -27.85 18.51
N PRO A 80 -16.16 -27.71 18.82
CA PRO A 80 -16.66 -26.73 19.77
C PRO A 80 -16.58 -27.22 21.23
N ALA A 81 -16.37 -26.24 22.13
CA ALA A 81 -16.67 -26.20 23.56
C ALA A 81 -15.86 -27.08 24.55
N ARG A 82 -15.14 -26.41 25.46
CA ARG A 82 -15.33 -26.65 26.91
C ARG A 82 -15.01 -25.40 27.73
N THR A 83 -16.07 -24.79 28.24
CA THR A 83 -16.11 -23.82 29.33
C THR A 83 -15.48 -24.45 30.58
N GLN A 84 -14.41 -23.87 31.12
CA GLN A 84 -14.11 -23.98 32.54
C GLN A 84 -13.66 -22.61 33.03
N SER A 85 -14.58 -22.01 33.78
CA SER A 85 -14.45 -20.74 34.45
C SER A 85 -14.04 -20.96 35.91
N LEU A 86 -13.38 -19.92 36.43
CA LEU A 86 -13.23 -19.48 37.83
C LEU A 86 -11.95 -19.83 38.63
N HIS A 87 -11.23 -18.74 38.93
CA HIS A 87 -10.61 -18.33 40.21
C HIS A 87 -9.38 -19.13 40.67
N SER A 88 -8.24 -18.54 41.06
CA SER A 88 -7.93 -17.28 41.74
C SER A 88 -6.39 -17.08 41.63
N LEU A 89 -5.80 -15.89 41.65
CA LEU A 89 -5.64 -15.02 42.81
C LEU A 89 -5.12 -13.65 42.32
N ALA A 90 -5.63 -12.59 42.93
CA ALA A 90 -5.28 -11.20 42.65
C ALA A 90 -3.79 -10.92 42.90
N GLN A 91 -3.13 -10.29 41.91
CA GLN A 91 -1.92 -9.50 42.17
C GLN A 91 -2.12 -8.09 41.61
N THR A 92 -1.79 -7.15 42.47
CA THR A 92 -2.15 -5.75 42.54
C THR A 92 -1.79 -4.96 41.30
N ARG A 93 -2.73 -4.12 40.83
CA ARG A 93 -2.47 -3.03 39.89
C ARG A 93 -1.52 -2.01 40.53
N THR A 94 -0.46 -1.68 39.81
CA THR A 94 0.01 -0.30 39.65
C THR A 94 0.06 -0.03 38.16
N PRO A 95 -0.78 0.85 37.59
CA PRO A 95 -0.59 1.30 36.21
C PRO A 95 0.55 2.31 36.21
N ASP A 96 1.70 1.92 35.66
CA ASP A 96 2.75 2.88 35.32
C ASP A 96 2.15 3.95 34.39
N ALA A 97 2.07 5.17 34.90
CA ALA A 97 1.44 6.32 34.26
C ALA A 97 2.19 6.84 33.01
N SER A 98 3.29 6.20 32.62
CA SER A 98 4.17 6.62 31.52
C SER A 98 3.82 6.00 30.16
N LEU A 99 3.04 4.91 30.12
CA LEU A 99 2.62 4.25 28.88
C LEU A 99 1.45 4.91 28.12
N PRO A 100 0.38 5.43 28.76
CA PRO A 100 -0.74 5.99 28.03
C PRO A 100 -0.40 7.34 27.36
N GLU A 101 0.53 8.11 27.94
CA GLU A 101 0.94 9.41 27.42
C GLU A 101 1.70 9.29 26.08
N GLN A 102 2.56 8.28 25.93
CA GLN A 102 3.26 8.03 24.66
C GLN A 102 2.30 7.59 23.54
N ILE A 103 1.26 6.82 23.87
CA ILE A 103 0.28 6.36 22.89
C ILE A 103 -0.58 7.52 22.38
N ASP A 104 -0.94 8.47 23.26
CA ASP A 104 -1.70 9.67 22.88
C ASP A 104 -0.85 10.67 22.08
N ASP A 105 0.43 10.85 22.41
CA ASP A 105 1.35 11.69 21.62
C ASP A 105 1.56 11.12 20.20
N ILE A 106 1.74 9.80 20.09
CA ILE A 106 1.85 9.11 18.78
C ILE A 106 0.55 9.27 17.98
N ARG A 107 -0.62 9.11 18.61
CA ARG A 107 -1.92 9.28 17.95
C ARG A 107 -2.11 10.71 17.43
N LYS A 108 -1.71 11.71 18.23
CA LYS A 108 -1.79 13.12 17.86
C LYS A 108 -0.89 13.46 16.67
N LYS A 109 0.35 12.96 16.66
CA LYS A 109 1.28 13.10 15.53
C LYS A 109 0.73 12.45 14.25
N ILE A 110 0.09 11.29 14.35
CA ILE A 110 -0.53 10.62 13.18
C ILE A 110 -1.66 11.48 12.59
N ILE A 111 -2.52 12.06 13.43
CA ILE A 111 -3.61 12.94 12.98
C ILE A 111 -3.04 14.19 12.29
N GLU A 112 -1.98 14.78 12.85
CA GLU A 112 -1.32 15.96 12.27
C GLU A 112 -0.64 15.64 10.92
N LEU A 113 0.11 14.54 10.84
CA LEU A 113 0.73 14.08 9.59
C LEU A 113 -0.32 13.77 8.52
N SER A 114 -1.42 13.11 8.88
CA SER A 114 -2.50 12.79 7.95
C SER A 114 -3.18 14.05 7.40
N GLY A 115 -3.33 15.08 8.23
CA GLY A 115 -3.80 16.40 7.80
C GLY A 115 -2.86 17.07 6.79
N ARG A 116 -1.54 17.06 7.06
CA ARG A 116 -0.53 17.64 6.16
C ARG A 116 -0.38 16.87 4.84
N VAL A 117 -0.56 15.55 4.85
CA VAL A 117 -0.56 14.73 3.62
C VAL A 117 -1.80 15.04 2.77
N SER A 118 -2.95 15.25 3.40
CA SER A 118 -4.19 15.60 2.70
C SER A 118 -4.10 16.97 2.01
N THR A 119 -3.48 17.96 2.66
CA THR A 119 -3.25 19.28 2.06
C THR A 119 -2.23 19.24 0.92
N LEU A 120 -1.13 18.47 1.06
CA LEU A 120 -0.18 18.25 -0.04
C LEU A 120 -0.81 17.52 -1.23
N SER A 121 -1.64 16.50 -0.99
CA SER A 121 -2.32 15.77 -2.06
C SER A 121 -3.29 16.67 -2.84
N THR A 122 -3.96 17.59 -2.14
CA THR A 122 -4.91 18.53 -2.77
C THR A 122 -4.16 19.62 -3.57
N GLN A 123 -3.02 20.10 -3.04
CA GLN A 123 -2.17 21.10 -3.72
C GLN A 123 -1.43 20.52 -4.94
N GLY A 124 -1.00 19.25 -4.89
CA GLY A 124 -0.38 18.55 -6.02
C GLY A 124 -1.37 18.28 -7.17
N SER A 125 -2.64 18.04 -6.85
CA SER A 125 -3.70 17.80 -7.85
C SER A 125 -4.01 19.07 -8.66
N LEU A 126 -4.20 20.22 -7.99
CA LEU A 126 -4.52 21.49 -8.64
C LEU A 126 -3.37 22.02 -9.52
N THR A 127 -2.14 21.96 -9.02
CA THR A 127 -0.96 22.43 -9.77
C THR A 127 -0.71 21.60 -11.03
N THR A 128 -0.85 20.28 -10.95
CA THR A 128 -0.68 19.38 -12.11
C THR A 128 -1.74 19.64 -13.18
N VAL A 129 -3.01 19.85 -12.78
CA VAL A 129 -4.09 20.15 -13.72
C VAL A 129 -3.88 21.50 -14.41
N LEU A 130 -3.48 22.54 -13.67
CA LEU A 130 -3.21 23.86 -14.25
C LEU A 130 -2.05 23.83 -15.26
N ILE A 131 -0.95 23.14 -14.93
CA ILE A 131 0.19 22.99 -15.85
C ILE A 131 -0.24 22.24 -17.11
N SER A 132 -1.00 21.15 -16.97
CA SER A 132 -1.55 20.41 -18.12
C SER A 132 -2.41 21.30 -19.02
N CYS A 133 -3.34 22.07 -18.45
CA CYS A 133 -4.19 23.01 -19.20
C CYS A 133 -3.39 24.10 -19.92
N ILE A 134 -2.35 24.65 -19.29
CA ILE A 134 -1.52 25.68 -19.94
C ILE A 134 -0.77 25.08 -21.13
N LEU A 135 -0.18 23.90 -20.96
CA LEU A 135 0.55 23.23 -22.03
C LEU A 135 -0.37 22.91 -23.22
N THR A 136 -1.58 22.37 -22.96
CA THR A 136 -2.53 22.07 -24.04
C THR A 136 -2.94 23.32 -24.82
N MET A 137 -3.20 24.44 -24.13
CA MET A 137 -3.56 25.70 -24.79
C MET A 137 -2.41 26.24 -25.66
N VAL A 138 -1.16 26.18 -25.18
CA VAL A 138 0.02 26.60 -25.96
C VAL A 138 0.17 25.73 -27.21
N PHE A 139 0.03 24.40 -27.10
CA PHE A 139 0.08 23.50 -28.25
C PHE A 139 -1.03 23.81 -29.27
N LEU A 140 -2.27 24.04 -28.81
CA LEU A 140 -3.37 24.39 -29.70
C LEU A 140 -3.08 25.68 -30.49
N VAL A 141 -2.64 26.74 -29.81
CA VAL A 141 -2.30 28.00 -30.49
C VAL A 141 -1.17 27.80 -31.49
N ALA A 142 -0.11 27.07 -31.12
CA ALA A 142 1.01 26.78 -32.02
C ALA A 142 0.56 25.99 -33.26
N THR A 143 -0.32 25.01 -33.10
CA THR A 143 -0.87 24.24 -34.24
C THR A 143 -1.72 25.10 -35.16
N ILE A 144 -2.56 25.99 -34.62
CA ILE A 144 -3.37 26.93 -35.43
C ILE A 144 -2.46 27.85 -36.24
N VAL A 145 -1.43 28.43 -35.61
CA VAL A 145 -0.45 29.30 -36.29
C VAL A 145 0.27 28.55 -37.41
N ALA A 146 0.69 27.31 -37.16
CA ALA A 146 1.35 26.48 -38.17
C ALA A 146 0.42 26.16 -39.36
N ILE A 147 -0.84 25.85 -39.09
CA ILE A 147 -1.85 25.62 -40.15
C ILE A 147 -2.06 26.88 -40.98
N LEU A 148 -2.23 28.05 -40.34
CA LEU A 148 -2.39 29.32 -41.05
C LEU A 148 -1.16 29.65 -41.91
N ALA A 149 0.05 29.45 -41.38
CA ALA A 149 1.29 29.64 -42.14
C ALA A 149 1.37 28.71 -43.35
N ALA A 150 1.01 27.43 -43.18
CA ALA A 150 0.98 26.46 -44.27
C ALA A 150 -0.06 26.81 -45.35
N LEU A 151 -1.25 27.28 -44.95
CA LEU A 151 -2.29 27.74 -45.88
C LEU A 151 -1.84 28.98 -46.66
N VAL A 152 -1.23 29.96 -45.99
CA VAL A 152 -0.67 31.15 -46.64
C VAL A 152 0.43 30.74 -47.62
N TYR A 153 1.35 29.88 -47.21
CA TYR A 153 2.40 29.35 -48.08
C TYR A 153 1.80 28.66 -49.30
N PHE A 154 0.80 27.80 -49.12
CA PHE A 154 0.12 27.12 -50.22
C PHE A 154 -0.55 28.09 -51.18
N VAL A 155 -1.25 29.11 -50.68
CA VAL A 155 -1.90 30.14 -51.52
C VAL A 155 -0.89 30.97 -52.30
N VAL A 156 0.25 31.31 -51.69
CA VAL A 156 1.33 32.06 -52.35
C VAL A 156 2.06 31.21 -53.38
N ALA A 157 2.35 29.94 -53.07
CA ALA A 157 3.08 29.04 -53.95
C ALA A 157 2.27 28.57 -55.17
N ASN A 158 0.93 28.61 -55.09
CA ASN A 158 0.03 28.25 -56.20
C ASN A 158 -0.56 29.48 -56.92
N LYS A 159 -0.03 30.68 -56.65
CA LYS A 159 -0.29 31.90 -57.44
C LYS A 159 0.80 32.08 -58.48
#